data_AF-A0A0H2UCZ9-F1
#
_entry.id   AF-A0A0H2UCZ9-F1
#
_cell.length_a   1.000
_cell.length_b   1.000
_cell.length_c   1.000
_cell.angle_alpha   90.00
_cell.angle_beta   90.00
_cell.angle_gamma   90.00
#
_symmetry.space_group_name_H-M   'P 1'
#
loop_
_entity.id
_entity.type
_entity.pdbx_description
1 polymer ?
#
loop_
_entity_poly.entity_id
_entity_poly.type
_entity_poly.pdbx_seq_one_letter_code
_entity_poly.pdbx_strand_id
1 'polypeptide(L)' 'MYFANKNSALAAILAFAASGTNAHMLMAEPTPFRTPALQNGPLDTASGRAFPCQVGAGGYAGTPTQMALGSSQNLA' A
#
# COMPACT_ATOMS: atom_id res chain seq x y z
N MET A 1 -28.49 -20.42 -20.90
CA MET A 1 -27.17 -21.06 -21.11
C MET A 1 -26.31 -20.06 -21.88
N TYR A 2 -25.45 -19.31 -21.19
CA TYR A 2 -24.54 -18.37 -21.85
C TYR A 2 -23.32 -19.16 -22.35
N PHE A 3 -23.23 -19.36 -23.66
CA PHE A 3 -22.04 -19.94 -24.28
C PHE A 3 -20.93 -18.87 -24.25
N ALA A 4 -20.00 -19.00 -23.30
CA ALA A 4 -18.75 -18.26 -23.33
C ALA A 4 -17.95 -18.72 -24.56
N ASN A 5 -17.82 -17.84 -25.55
CA ASN A 5 -16.97 -18.07 -26.71
C ASN A 5 -15.53 -18.21 -26.21
N LYS A 6 -14.88 -19.36 -26.44
CA LYS A 6 -13.57 -19.71 -25.85
C LYS A 6 -12.49 -18.65 -26.08
N ASN A 7 -12.62 -17.91 -27.19
CA ASN A 7 -11.72 -16.83 -27.57
C ASN A 7 -11.87 -15.58 -26.67
N SER A 8 -13.06 -15.30 -26.16
CA SER A 8 -13.33 -14.16 -25.28
C SER A 8 -12.78 -14.37 -23.87
N ALA A 9 -12.83 -15.62 -23.37
CA ALA A 9 -12.24 -15.96 -22.07
C ALA A 9 -10.70 -15.87 -22.09
N LEU A 10 -10.07 -16.34 -23.17
CA LEU A 10 -8.62 -16.23 -23.37
C LEU A 10 -8.17 -14.76 -23.43
N ALA A 11 -8.91 -13.91 -24.16
CA ALA A 11 -8.63 -12.48 -24.26
C ALA A 11 -8.71 -11.76 -22.91
N ALA A 12 -9.69 -12.10 -22.07
CA ALA A 12 -9.84 -11.52 -20.73
C ALA A 12 -8.68 -11.91 -19.79
N ILE A 13 -8.20 -13.16 -19.85
CA ILE A 13 -7.08 -13.65 -19.03
C ILE A 13 -5.78 -12.97 -19.45
N LEU A 14 -5.54 -12.83 -20.76
CA LEU A 14 -4.34 -12.15 -21.28
C LEU A 14 -4.33 -10.66 -20.96
N ALA A 15 -5.50 -10.00 -20.99
CA ALA A 15 -5.63 -8.59 -20.58
C ALA A 15 -5.31 -8.39 -19.08
N PHE A 16 -5.72 -9.33 -18.22
CA PHE A 16 -5.37 -9.29 -16.80
C PHE A 16 -3.88 -9.59 -16.57
N ALA A 17 -3.32 -10.58 -17.26
CA ALA A 17 -1.89 -10.90 -17.17
C ALA A 17 -0.98 -9.77 -17.70
N ALA A 18 -1.42 -9.06 -18.73
CA ALA A 18 -0.72 -7.90 -19.28
C ALA A 18 -0.89 -6.62 -18.43
N SER A 19 -1.84 -6.60 -17.49
CA SER A 19 -2.14 -5.40 -16.69
C SER A 19 -1.05 -5.01 -15.70
N GLY A 20 0.03 -5.80 -15.57
CA GLY A 20 1.26 -5.43 -14.86
C GLY A 20 0.97 -4.67 -13.58
N THR A 21 0.26 -5.31 -12.65
CA THR A 21 -0.40 -4.64 -11.54
C THR A 21 0.63 -4.02 -10.58
N ASN A 22 1.00 -2.77 -10.85
CA ASN A 22 1.71 -1.92 -9.90
C ASN A 22 0.74 -1.49 -8.79
N ALA A 23 0.49 -2.40 -7.86
CA ALA A 23 -0.38 -2.15 -6.70
C ALA A 23 0.47 -1.63 -5.53
N HIS A 24 0.45 -0.31 -5.35
CA HIS A 24 1.14 0.39 -4.26
C HIS A 24 0.16 0.70 -3.13
N MET A 25 0.50 0.26 -1.92
CA MET A 25 -0.34 0.37 -0.73
C MET A 25 0.27 1.33 0.28
N LEU A 26 -0.59 2.05 0.98
CA LEU A 26 -0.24 2.83 2.15
C LEU A 26 -1.27 2.54 3.24
N MET A 27 -0.80 2.35 4.48
CA MET A 27 -1.68 2.11 5.62
C MET A 27 -2.56 3.33 5.88
N ALA A 28 -3.87 3.14 5.98
CA ALA A 28 -4.81 4.19 6.33
C ALA A 28 -5.11 4.18 7.84
N GLU A 29 -5.21 2.99 8.44
CA GLU A 29 -5.48 2.78 9.86
C GLU A 29 -4.45 1.84 10.50
N PRO A 30 -3.85 2.22 11.66
CA PRO A 30 -3.97 3.51 12.35
C PRO A 30 -3.40 4.67 11.52
N THR A 31 -3.90 5.89 11.76
CA THR A 31 -3.43 7.07 11.01
C THR A 31 -1.91 7.22 11.16
N PRO A 32 -1.15 7.18 10.06
CA PRO A 32 0.30 7.23 10.14
C PRO A 32 0.80 8.65 10.41
N PHE A 33 2.10 8.78 10.67
CA PHE A 33 2.74 10.10 10.82
C PHE A 33 2.51 10.96 9.57
N ARG A 34 2.32 12.27 9.79
CA ARG A 34 2.01 13.24 8.73
C ARG A 34 3.23 14.01 8.24
N THR A 35 4.38 13.78 8.84
CA THR A 35 5.63 14.44 8.45
C THR A 35 6.77 13.43 8.37
N PRO A 36 7.45 13.34 7.22
CA PRO A 36 7.07 13.93 5.93
C PRO A 36 5.76 13.33 5.37
N ALA A 37 5.22 13.90 4.29
CA ALA A 37 4.04 13.34 3.63
C ALA A 37 4.37 11.97 3.02
N LEU A 38 3.64 10.94 3.46
CA LEU A 38 3.85 9.55 3.04
C LEU A 38 3.53 9.36 1.56
N GLN A 39 4.33 8.50 0.93
CA GLN A 39 4.12 8.00 -0.42
C GLN A 39 3.78 6.51 -0.35
N ASN A 40 2.94 6.03 -1.27
CA ASN A 40 2.52 4.63 -1.33
C ASN A 40 3.53 3.69 -2.02
N GLY A 41 4.64 4.25 -2.54
CA GLY A 41 5.76 3.47 -3.08
C GLY A 41 6.59 2.78 -1.97
N PRO A 42 7.37 1.74 -2.34
CA PRO A 42 8.32 1.13 -1.42
C PRO A 42 9.39 2.13 -0.97
N LEU A 43 10.05 1.84 0.15
CA LEU A 43 11.20 2.63 0.60
C LEU A 43 12.29 2.62 -0.48
N ASP A 44 12.96 3.76 -0.65
CA ASP A 44 14.15 3.83 -1.49
C ASP A 44 15.27 2.95 -0.91
N THR A 45 15.45 1.78 -1.52
CA THR A 45 16.48 0.81 -1.15
C THR A 45 17.87 1.17 -1.67
N ALA A 46 17.98 2.09 -2.64
CA ALA A 46 19.25 2.45 -3.26
C ALA A 46 20.03 3.43 -2.37
N SER A 47 19.35 4.44 -1.82
CA SER A 47 20.00 5.41 -0.91
C SER A 47 19.86 5.04 0.57
N GLY A 48 18.85 4.22 0.93
CA GLY A 48 18.51 3.90 2.32
C GLY A 48 17.99 5.10 3.13
N ARG A 49 17.93 6.30 2.54
CA ARG A 49 17.64 7.56 3.25
C ARG A 49 16.21 7.62 3.78
N ALA A 50 15.28 6.90 3.14
CA ALA A 50 13.88 6.86 3.57
C ALA A 50 13.64 5.84 4.70
N PHE A 51 14.65 5.06 5.10
CA PHE A 51 14.54 4.16 6.24
C PHE A 51 15.00 4.85 7.53
N PRO A 52 14.27 4.71 8.66
CA PRO A 52 12.96 4.05 8.81
C PRO A 52 11.76 4.98 8.54
N CYS A 53 10.60 4.38 8.24
CA CYS A 53 9.29 5.04 8.21
C CYS A 53 9.15 6.25 7.24
N GLN A 54 9.88 6.26 6.13
CA GLN A 54 9.90 7.36 5.14
C GLN A 54 10.34 8.72 5.70
N VAL A 55 10.97 8.78 6.88
CA VAL A 55 11.22 10.06 7.56
C VAL A 55 12.29 10.94 6.88
N GLY A 56 13.27 10.31 6.21
CA GLY A 56 14.37 11.05 5.62
C GLY A 56 15.22 11.76 6.68
N ALA A 57 15.52 13.04 6.43
CA ALA A 57 16.15 13.94 7.41
C ALA A 57 15.12 14.70 8.28
N GLY A 58 13.84 14.38 8.14
CA GLY A 58 12.75 15.02 8.89
C GLY A 58 12.57 14.45 10.30
N GLY A 59 11.55 14.95 11.00
CA GLY A 59 11.10 14.41 12.28
C GLY A 59 9.69 13.83 12.18
N TYR A 60 9.31 13.03 13.17
CA TYR A 60 7.97 12.44 13.26
C TYR A 60 6.97 13.43 13.85
N ALA A 61 5.86 13.64 13.17
CA ALA A 61 4.74 14.45 13.67
C ALA A 61 3.41 13.78 13.37
N GLY A 62 2.45 13.92 14.29
CA GLY A 62 1.12 13.33 14.19
C GLY A 62 0.49 13.14 15.56
N THR A 63 -0.77 12.72 15.57
CA THR A 63 -1.48 12.36 16.80
C THR A 63 -1.35 10.85 17.00
N PRO A 64 -0.78 10.37 18.12
CA PRO A 64 -0.70 8.94 18.40
C PRO A 64 -2.09 8.30 18.46
N THR A 65 -2.28 7.18 17.79
CA THR A 65 -3.49 6.37 17.96
C THR A 65 -3.45 5.69 19.32
N GLN A 66 -4.49 5.91 20.12
CA GLN A 66 -4.64 5.25 21.43
C GLN A 66 -5.19 3.84 21.24
N MET A 67 -4.53 2.86 21.85
CA MET A 67 -4.88 1.45 21.75
C MET A 67 -4.82 0.82 23.14
N ALA A 68 -5.93 0.25 23.62
CA ALA A 68 -5.99 -0.37 24.94
C ALA A 68 -5.22 -1.69 24.95
N LEU A 69 -4.59 -2.03 26.08
CA LEU A 69 -3.88 -3.29 26.22
C LEU A 69 -4.83 -4.47 26.00
N GLY A 70 -4.43 -5.42 25.16
CA GLY A 70 -5.22 -6.61 24.83
C GLY A 70 -6.36 -6.38 23.82
N SER A 71 -6.56 -5.15 23.33
CA SER A 71 -7.58 -4.89 22.31
C SER A 71 -7.11 -5.23 20.89
N SER A 72 -8.03 -5.72 20.06
CA SER A 72 -7.81 -5.95 18.63
C SER A 72 -7.77 -4.62 17.89
N GLN A 73 -6.84 -4.46 16.97
CA GLN A 73 -6.69 -3.25 16.15
C GLN A 73 -7.12 -3.49 14.72
N ASN A 74 -7.80 -2.52 14.13
CA ASN A 74 -8.05 -2.52 12.70
C ASN A 74 -6.78 -2.07 11.97
N LEU A 75 -6.32 -2.87 11.01
CA LEU A 75 -5.17 -2.59 10.16
C LEU A 75 -5.67 -2.61 8.71
N ALA A 76 -6.23 -1.49 8.26
CA ALA A 76 -6.83 -1.32 6.95
C ALA A 76 -6.13 -0.25 6.13
#